data_AF-A0A8J6UBG9-F1
#
_entry.id   AF-A0A8J6UBG9-F1
#
_cell.length_a   1.000
_cell.length_b   1.000
_cell.length_c   1.000
_cell.angle_alpha   90.00
_cell.angle_beta   90.00
_cell.angle_gamma   90.00
#
_symmetry.space_group_name_H-M   'P 1'
#
loop_
_entity.id
_entity.type
_entity.pdbx_description
1 polymer ?
#
loop_
_entity_poly.entity_id
_entity_poly.type
_entity_poly.pdbx_seq_one_letter_code
_entity_poly.pdbx_strand_id
1 'polypeptide(L)'
;MKKIFVSIFSMWCGITAFGQSFGDSPWVFEAGFNAVNVYSIGGDAPQGPFFDEFFNVNDHWNIGLPTLKVARYINEDVFLSARASFNKLNKWGEFTGDSRVEVDGLTYLGFDAMINTDINNLFKSENAEPFVGAGLGYTWIQEGTYNMLSGANGTDNLVGAATINLTGGLKYWFSETIGVSWETTYKHSFEDYLTKHWQHSLGIIFRIQDCSCTL
;
A
#
# COMPACT_ATOMS: atom_id res chain seq x y z
N MET A 1 10.05 -21.38 39.89
CA MET A 1 8.61 -21.51 39.54
C MET A 1 8.11 -20.22 38.94
N LYS A 2 7.91 -20.18 37.62
CA LYS A 2 6.86 -19.46 36.88
C LYS A 2 7.22 -19.54 35.38
N LYS A 3 6.74 -20.61 34.75
CA LYS A 3 6.62 -20.68 33.30
C LYS A 3 5.35 -19.93 32.96
N ILE A 4 5.46 -18.70 32.46
CA ILE A 4 4.33 -18.04 31.80
C ILE A 4 4.38 -18.52 30.36
N PHE A 5 3.58 -19.54 30.09
CA PHE A 5 3.32 -20.04 28.75
C PHE A 5 2.62 -18.93 27.96
N VAL A 6 3.28 -18.47 26.91
CA VAL A 6 2.69 -17.73 25.80
C VAL A 6 1.61 -18.62 25.19
N SER A 7 0.35 -18.24 25.35
CA SER A 7 -0.80 -18.93 24.77
C SER A 7 -1.86 -17.91 24.36
N ILE A 8 -1.57 -17.13 23.32
CA ILE A 8 -2.57 -16.43 22.51
C ILE A 8 -2.09 -16.46 21.04
N PHE A 9 -2.12 -17.66 20.44
CA PHE A 9 -2.14 -17.83 18.98
C PHE A 9 -3.10 -18.99 18.67
N SER A 10 -4.37 -18.75 18.98
CA SER A 10 -5.50 -19.56 18.52
C SER A 10 -6.73 -18.68 18.51
N MET A 11 -6.65 -17.57 17.76
CA MET A 11 -7.86 -16.91 17.29
C MET A 11 -8.25 -17.62 16.00
N TRP A 12 -9.00 -18.70 16.22
CA TRP A 12 -9.83 -19.41 15.26
C TRP A 12 -10.65 -18.37 14.49
N CYS A 13 -10.22 -18.02 13.27
CA CYS A 13 -11.06 -17.29 12.34
C CYS A 13 -12.03 -18.32 11.72
N GLY A 14 -13.04 -18.68 12.49
CA GLY A 14 -14.22 -19.37 11.98
C GLY A 14 -15.02 -18.40 11.14
N ILE A 15 -14.67 -18.28 9.86
CA ILE A 15 -15.59 -17.77 8.83
C ILE A 15 -15.99 -18.98 8.00
N THR A 16 -16.97 -19.75 8.50
CA THR A 16 -17.74 -20.64 7.63
C THR A 16 -18.99 -19.92 7.17
N ALA A 17 -19.19 -19.94 5.85
CA ALA A 17 -20.38 -19.59 5.08
C ALA A 17 -20.61 -18.11 4.72
N PHE A 18 -20.08 -17.72 3.55
CA PHE A 18 -20.94 -17.24 2.46
C PHE A 18 -20.59 -18.04 1.21
N GLY A 19 -21.48 -18.95 0.83
CA GLY A 19 -21.46 -19.52 -0.52
C GLY A 19 -22.10 -18.54 -1.48
N GLN A 20 -21.45 -18.31 -2.63
CA GLN A 20 -22.02 -18.24 -3.98
C GLN A 20 -20.93 -17.78 -4.95
N SER A 21 -20.83 -18.47 -6.09
CA SER A 21 -19.95 -18.14 -7.19
C SER A 21 -20.45 -16.89 -7.92
N PHE A 22 -19.54 -15.99 -8.24
CA PHE A 22 -19.45 -15.47 -9.60
C PHE A 22 -18.02 -15.71 -10.08
N GLY A 23 -17.90 -16.63 -11.06
CA GLY A 23 -16.73 -16.99 -11.88
C GLY A 23 -15.42 -17.36 -11.16
N ASP A 24 -15.18 -18.65 -10.92
CA ASP A 24 -13.91 -19.32 -10.55
C ASP A 24 -12.87 -18.51 -9.75
N SER A 25 -12.83 -18.78 -8.43
CA SER A 25 -12.07 -18.16 -7.34
C SER A 25 -12.01 -16.61 -7.31
N PRO A 26 -12.67 -15.96 -6.32
CA PRO A 26 -12.67 -14.50 -6.22
C PRO A 26 -11.37 -13.93 -5.66
N TRP A 27 -10.36 -14.74 -5.35
CA TRP A 27 -9.17 -14.31 -4.61
C TRP A 27 -7.98 -14.04 -5.54
N VAL A 28 -7.38 -12.86 -5.36
CA VAL A 28 -6.15 -12.45 -6.02
C VAL A 28 -5.10 -12.09 -4.98
N PHE A 29 -3.90 -12.62 -5.15
CA PHE A 29 -2.73 -12.32 -4.32
C PHE A 29 -1.74 -11.50 -5.12
N GLU A 30 -1.10 -10.53 -4.47
CA GLU A 30 -0.07 -9.69 -5.06
C GLU A 30 1.18 -9.73 -4.19
N ALA A 31 2.34 -9.82 -4.82
CA ALA A 31 3.62 -9.55 -4.18
C ALA A 31 4.47 -8.67 -5.10
N GLY A 32 5.07 -7.62 -4.55
CA GLY A 32 5.72 -6.61 -5.38
C GLY A 32 6.59 -5.62 -4.65
N PHE A 33 7.11 -4.69 -5.45
CA PHE A 33 7.86 -3.52 -5.04
C PHE A 33 6.97 -2.48 -4.40
N ASN A 34 7.53 -1.78 -3.42
CA ASN A 34 6.91 -0.69 -2.71
C ASN A 34 7.80 0.54 -2.87
N ALA A 35 7.26 1.64 -3.39
CA ALA A 35 7.96 2.92 -3.44
C ALA A 35 7.18 3.96 -2.64
N VAL A 36 7.84 4.60 -1.66
CA VAL A 36 7.23 5.64 -0.83
C VAL A 36 7.85 6.99 -1.15
N ASN A 37 7.01 7.96 -1.49
CA ASN A 37 7.38 9.32 -1.78
C ASN A 37 6.68 10.27 -0.79
N VAL A 38 7.46 10.86 0.11
CA VAL A 38 6.99 11.86 1.10
C VAL A 38 7.11 13.30 0.58
N TYR A 39 7.70 13.49 -0.60
CA TYR A 39 7.67 14.73 -1.37
C TYR A 39 6.42 14.79 -2.25
N SER A 40 6.15 15.96 -2.84
CA SER A 40 5.08 16.19 -3.79
C SER A 40 3.67 16.08 -3.18
N ILE A 41 3.50 16.48 -1.92
CA ILE A 41 2.26 16.30 -1.14
C ILE A 41 1.55 17.61 -0.77
N GLY A 42 1.97 18.74 -1.32
CA GLY A 42 1.36 20.05 -1.05
C GLY A 42 1.64 20.56 0.36
N GLY A 43 2.87 20.35 0.85
CA GLY A 43 3.35 20.83 2.14
C GLY A 43 4.46 21.87 2.00
N ASP A 44 4.90 22.39 3.13
CA ASP A 44 6.10 23.23 3.20
C ASP A 44 7.36 22.38 2.99
N ALA A 45 8.49 23.04 2.69
CA ALA A 45 9.77 22.35 2.59
C ALA A 45 10.04 21.56 3.89
N PRO A 46 10.47 20.29 3.81
CA PRO A 46 11.02 19.65 2.62
C PRO A 46 10.02 18.96 1.66
N GLN A 47 8.71 19.01 1.90
CA GLN A 47 7.72 18.15 1.21
C GLN A 47 7.20 18.68 -0.13
N GLY A 48 7.24 19.99 -0.36
CA GLY A 48 6.95 20.62 -1.64
C GLY A 48 5.47 20.58 -2.12
N PRO A 49 5.17 21.26 -3.25
CA PRO A 49 3.83 21.37 -3.82
C PRO A 49 3.24 20.04 -4.30
N PHE A 50 1.93 19.95 -4.50
CA PHE A 50 1.32 18.75 -5.08
C PHE A 50 1.81 18.52 -6.52
N PHE A 51 2.13 17.26 -6.81
CA PHE A 51 2.62 16.76 -8.10
C PHE A 51 3.93 17.36 -8.61
N ASP A 52 4.64 18.13 -7.79
CA ASP A 52 5.94 18.67 -8.15
C ASP A 52 6.97 17.54 -8.23
N GLU A 53 7.71 17.48 -9.34
CA GLU A 53 8.64 16.39 -9.63
C GLU A 53 8.13 14.97 -9.33
N PHE A 54 6.82 14.75 -9.50
CA PHE A 54 6.15 13.52 -9.04
C PHE A 54 6.77 12.22 -9.57
N PHE A 55 7.32 12.28 -10.78
CA PHE A 55 7.98 11.16 -11.46
C PHE A 55 9.51 11.15 -11.33
N ASN A 56 10.11 12.05 -10.54
CA ASN A 56 11.54 12.03 -10.26
C ASN A 56 11.87 10.93 -9.24
N VAL A 57 12.01 9.72 -9.78
CA VAL A 57 12.30 8.51 -9.01
C VAL A 57 13.66 8.58 -8.31
N ASN A 58 14.65 9.21 -8.95
CA ASN A 58 16.01 9.28 -8.43
C ASN A 58 16.08 10.11 -7.14
N ASP A 59 15.34 11.20 -7.08
CA ASP A 59 15.47 12.14 -5.96
C ASP A 59 14.42 11.91 -4.88
N HIS A 60 13.20 11.49 -5.24
CA HIS A 60 12.08 11.47 -4.28
C HIS A 60 11.58 10.09 -3.87
N TRP A 61 11.78 9.06 -4.71
CA TRP A 61 11.20 7.75 -4.45
C TRP A 61 12.11 6.87 -3.60
N ASN A 62 11.58 6.40 -2.47
CA ASN A 62 12.19 5.37 -1.64
C ASN A 62 11.69 4.00 -2.12
N ILE A 63 12.45 3.34 -3.00
CA ILE A 63 12.08 2.02 -3.54
C ILE A 63 12.57 0.92 -2.60
N GLY A 64 11.69 -0.02 -2.27
CA GLY A 64 12.01 -1.18 -1.46
C GLY A 64 11.02 -2.33 -1.66
N LEU A 65 11.11 -3.30 -0.76
CA LEU A 65 10.32 -4.53 -0.71
C LEU A 65 10.08 -4.90 0.75
N PRO A 66 8.98 -5.61 1.09
CA PRO A 66 7.88 -6.04 0.22
C PRO A 66 6.63 -5.12 0.27
N THR A 67 5.79 -5.21 -0.76
CA THR A 67 4.34 -5.08 -0.60
C THR A 67 3.66 -6.41 -0.89
N LEU A 68 2.66 -6.74 -0.06
CA LEU A 68 1.82 -7.92 -0.20
C LEU A 68 0.36 -7.47 -0.17
N LYS A 69 -0.45 -7.89 -1.15
CA LYS A 69 -1.89 -7.59 -1.21
C LYS A 69 -2.66 -8.89 -1.34
N VAL A 70 -3.79 -8.95 -0.64
CA VAL A 70 -4.83 -9.94 -0.91
C VAL A 70 -6.09 -9.18 -1.29
N ALA A 71 -6.73 -9.60 -2.36
CA ALA A 71 -7.95 -9.01 -2.87
C ALA A 71 -9.02 -10.09 -3.03
N ARG A 72 -10.26 -9.71 -2.81
CA ARG A 72 -11.44 -10.53 -3.07
C ARG A 72 -12.47 -9.75 -3.88
N TYR A 73 -12.84 -10.27 -5.03
CA TYR A 73 -13.95 -9.75 -5.82
C TYR A 73 -15.27 -10.04 -5.11
N ILE A 74 -16.10 -9.01 -4.99
CA ILE A 74 -17.46 -9.08 -4.42
C ILE A 74 -18.49 -9.12 -5.56
N ASN A 75 -18.16 -8.51 -6.69
CA ASN A 75 -18.87 -8.64 -7.97
C ASN A 75 -17.87 -8.43 -9.12
N GLU A 76 -18.36 -8.31 -10.36
CA GLU A 76 -17.54 -8.19 -11.57
C GLU A 76 -16.64 -6.94 -11.59
N ASP A 77 -17.09 -5.83 -10.99
CA ASP A 77 -16.35 -4.57 -11.01
C ASP A 77 -15.72 -4.22 -9.65
N VAL A 78 -16.23 -4.76 -8.54
CA VAL A 78 -15.87 -4.32 -7.19
C VAL A 78 -15.11 -5.40 -6.44
N PHE A 79 -13.96 -5.01 -5.88
CA PHE A 79 -13.14 -5.87 -5.04
C PHE A 79 -12.69 -5.18 -3.76
N LEU A 80 -12.65 -5.94 -2.67
CA LEU A 80 -12.05 -5.52 -1.41
C LEU A 80 -10.60 -5.98 -1.39
N SER A 81 -9.68 -5.17 -0.85
CA SER A 81 -8.29 -5.58 -0.69
C SER A 81 -7.70 -5.17 0.64
N ALA A 82 -6.85 -6.04 1.18
CA ALA A 82 -5.97 -5.75 2.30
C ALA A 82 -4.51 -5.75 1.81
N ARG A 83 -3.75 -4.70 2.15
CA ARG A 83 -2.34 -4.55 1.78
C ARG A 83 -1.48 -4.41 3.03
N ALA A 84 -0.38 -5.16 3.07
CA ALA A 84 0.73 -4.93 3.99
C ALA A 84 1.95 -4.46 3.20
N SER A 85 2.71 -3.53 3.77
CA SER A 85 3.89 -2.98 3.11
C SER A 85 4.98 -2.62 4.10
N PHE A 86 6.23 -2.81 3.68
CA PHE A 86 7.43 -2.40 4.40
C PHE A 86 8.35 -1.63 3.46
N ASN A 87 9.10 -0.68 4.02
CA ASN A 87 10.13 0.05 3.27
C ASN A 87 11.20 0.62 4.21
N LYS A 88 12.27 1.14 3.61
CA LYS A 88 13.27 1.99 4.25
C LYS A 88 13.32 3.33 3.52
N LEU A 89 13.04 4.41 4.25
CA LEU A 89 13.08 5.76 3.71
C LEU A 89 14.47 6.32 3.92
N ASN A 90 15.15 6.64 2.82
CA ASN A 90 16.44 7.31 2.78
C ASN A 90 16.34 8.73 2.20
N LYS A 91 15.21 9.06 1.58
CA LYS A 91 14.92 10.34 0.91
C LYS A 91 13.67 10.95 1.50
N TRP A 92 13.69 12.25 1.73
CA TRP A 92 12.60 12.96 2.40
C TRP A 92 12.05 14.15 1.61
N GLY A 93 12.83 14.75 0.72
CA GLY A 93 12.32 15.84 -0.15
C GLY A 93 13.41 16.85 -0.50
N GLU A 94 13.08 18.14 -0.51
CA GLU A 94 13.96 19.18 -1.07
C GLU A 94 13.99 20.48 -0.25
N PHE A 95 15.12 21.19 -0.34
CA PHE A 95 15.25 22.59 0.06
C PHE A 95 15.79 23.42 -1.11
N THR A 96 15.73 24.75 -0.99
CA THR A 96 16.35 25.64 -1.97
C THR A 96 17.86 25.37 -2.07
N GLY A 97 18.30 24.89 -3.23
CA GLY A 97 19.71 24.54 -3.49
C GLY A 97 20.11 23.11 -3.09
N ASP A 98 19.16 22.32 -2.58
CA ASP A 98 19.33 20.90 -2.26
C ASP A 98 18.11 20.10 -2.77
N SER A 99 18.28 19.46 -3.93
CA SER A 99 17.25 18.65 -4.58
C SER A 99 17.06 17.27 -3.96
N ARG A 100 17.83 16.91 -2.90
CA ARG A 100 17.66 15.62 -2.24
C ARG A 100 18.09 15.65 -0.78
N VAL A 101 17.11 15.92 0.07
CA VAL A 101 17.20 15.79 1.52
C VAL A 101 17.16 14.32 1.89
N GLU A 102 18.25 13.84 2.48
CA GLU A 102 18.40 12.46 2.93
C GLU A 102 18.03 12.27 4.40
N VAL A 103 17.56 11.07 4.73
CA VAL A 103 17.30 10.59 6.10
C VAL A 103 17.95 9.22 6.30
N ASP A 104 18.25 8.86 7.55
CA ASP A 104 19.01 7.64 7.85
C ASP A 104 18.10 6.40 7.96
N GLY A 105 17.62 5.89 6.82
CA GLY A 105 16.99 4.57 6.74
C GLY A 105 15.80 4.36 7.67
N LEU A 106 14.86 5.32 7.70
CA LEU A 106 13.68 5.26 8.56
C LEU A 106 12.80 4.09 8.16
N THR A 107 12.42 3.27 9.14
CA THR A 107 11.52 2.13 8.90
C THR A 107 10.11 2.63 8.55
N TYR A 108 9.56 2.13 7.44
CA TYR A 108 8.18 2.34 7.05
C TYR A 108 7.40 1.03 7.14
N LEU A 109 6.21 1.07 7.73
CA LEU A 109 5.24 -0.01 7.74
C LEU A 109 3.86 0.55 7.40
N GLY A 110 3.10 -0.16 6.56
CA GLY A 110 1.74 0.25 6.22
C GLY A 110 0.80 -0.94 6.17
N PHE A 111 -0.39 -0.78 6.75
CA PHE A 111 -1.51 -1.70 6.61
C PHE A 111 -2.72 -0.95 6.06
N ASP A 112 -3.29 -1.42 4.95
CA ASP A 112 -4.39 -0.75 4.26
C ASP A 112 -5.56 -1.70 4.02
N ALA A 113 -6.78 -1.20 4.17
CA ALA A 113 -8.01 -1.86 3.79
C ALA A 113 -8.76 -0.96 2.80
N MET A 114 -9.03 -1.47 1.60
CA MET A 114 -9.54 -0.70 0.46
C MET A 114 -10.78 -1.34 -0.14
N ILE A 115 -11.70 -0.51 -0.61
CA ILE A 115 -12.70 -0.88 -1.61
C ILE A 115 -12.27 -0.28 -2.94
N ASN A 116 -12.30 -1.11 -3.98
CA ASN A 116 -11.84 -0.74 -5.30
C ASN A 116 -12.91 -1.08 -6.32
N THR A 117 -12.89 -0.34 -7.42
CA THR A 117 -13.79 -0.52 -8.55
C THR A 117 -12.98 -0.49 -9.84
N ASP A 118 -13.11 -1.56 -10.61
CA ASP A 118 -12.63 -1.64 -11.98
C ASP A 118 -13.45 -0.70 -12.85
N ILE A 119 -12.75 0.16 -13.58
CA ILE A 119 -13.34 1.14 -14.51
C ILE A 119 -13.09 0.73 -15.96
N ASN A 120 -12.83 -0.56 -16.19
CA ASN A 120 -12.55 -1.10 -17.52
C ASN A 120 -13.69 -0.84 -18.52
N ASN A 121 -14.93 -0.71 -18.05
CA ASN A 121 -16.08 -0.33 -18.87
C ASN A 121 -15.86 0.99 -19.66
N LEU A 122 -14.98 1.88 -19.20
CA LEU A 122 -14.61 3.12 -19.89
C LEU A 122 -13.55 2.92 -20.98
N PHE A 123 -12.69 1.91 -20.83
CA PHE A 123 -11.51 1.69 -21.67
C PHE A 123 -11.65 0.48 -22.60
N LYS A 124 -12.60 -0.42 -22.33
CA LYS A 124 -12.98 -1.60 -23.12
C LYS A 124 -11.79 -2.49 -23.48
N SER A 125 -10.87 -2.71 -22.55
CA SER A 125 -9.71 -3.58 -22.76
C SER A 125 -10.03 -5.01 -22.32
N GLU A 126 -9.54 -6.00 -23.05
CA GLU A 126 -9.75 -7.42 -22.70
C GLU A 126 -8.81 -7.88 -21.58
N ASN A 127 -7.56 -7.40 -21.59
CA ASN A 127 -6.51 -7.89 -20.67
C ASN A 127 -6.08 -6.85 -19.64
N ALA A 128 -6.51 -5.60 -19.80
CA ALA A 128 -6.11 -4.50 -18.93
C ALA A 128 -7.32 -4.01 -18.12
N GLU A 129 -7.23 -4.08 -16.81
CA GLU A 129 -8.28 -3.70 -15.87
C GLU A 129 -7.81 -2.47 -15.08
N PRO A 130 -8.07 -1.25 -15.59
CA PRO A 130 -7.84 -0.03 -14.81
C PRO A 130 -8.82 0.02 -13.65
N PHE A 131 -8.38 0.51 -12.49
CA PHE A 131 -9.20 0.59 -11.28
C PHE A 131 -8.91 1.85 -10.48
N VAL A 132 -9.91 2.24 -9.69
CA VAL A 132 -9.78 3.29 -8.67
C VAL A 132 -10.33 2.76 -7.35
N GLY A 133 -9.87 3.32 -6.24
CA GLY A 133 -10.29 2.86 -4.93
C GLY A 133 -10.12 3.90 -3.85
N ALA A 134 -10.78 3.65 -2.72
CA ALA A 134 -10.66 4.42 -1.51
C ALA A 134 -10.66 3.50 -0.30
N GLY A 135 -10.06 3.94 0.80
CA GLY A 135 -10.01 3.12 1.98
C GLY A 135 -9.36 3.78 3.17
N LEU A 136 -9.08 2.96 4.17
CA LEU A 136 -8.46 3.34 5.42
C LEU A 136 -7.13 2.62 5.55
N GLY A 137 -6.16 3.29 6.15
CA GLY A 137 -4.86 2.72 6.45
C GLY A 137 -4.42 3.02 7.87
N TYR A 138 -3.41 2.29 8.30
CA TYR A 138 -2.59 2.65 9.44
C TYR A 138 -1.14 2.55 9.00
N THR A 139 -0.42 3.66 9.12
CA THR A 139 0.96 3.78 8.66
C THR A 139 1.86 4.14 9.82
N TRP A 140 3.02 3.49 9.88
CA TRP A 140 4.09 3.81 10.79
C TRP A 140 5.33 4.24 10.04
N ILE A 141 5.94 5.32 10.48
CA ILE A 141 7.26 5.77 10.03
C ILE A 141 8.13 5.93 11.27
N GLN A 142 9.34 5.40 11.25
CA GLN A 142 10.29 5.55 12.36
C GLN A 142 10.59 7.03 12.63
N GLU A 143 10.80 7.36 13.90
CA GLU A 143 11.23 8.70 14.28
C GLU A 143 12.54 9.10 13.58
N GLY A 144 12.60 10.35 13.16
CA GLY A 144 13.75 10.92 12.48
C GLY A 144 13.64 12.44 12.39
N THR A 145 14.59 13.08 11.73
CA THR A 145 14.72 14.55 11.63
C THR A 145 13.42 15.28 11.27
N TYR A 146 12.57 14.64 10.45
CA TYR A 146 11.34 15.24 9.91
C TYR A 146 10.05 14.48 10.27
N ASN A 147 10.13 13.53 11.21
CA ASN A 147 8.98 12.70 11.62
C ASN A 147 9.13 12.36 13.11
N MET A 148 8.41 13.04 14.01
CA MET A 148 8.56 12.91 15.47
C MET A 148 7.20 12.89 16.18
N LEU A 149 6.98 11.98 17.15
CA LEU A 149 5.74 11.89 17.94
C LEU A 149 5.63 12.95 19.03
N SER A 150 6.76 13.35 19.60
CA SER A 150 6.83 14.36 20.66
C SER A 150 8.20 15.03 20.64
N GLY A 151 8.32 16.27 21.13
CA GLY A 151 9.58 17.03 21.15
C GLY A 151 10.69 16.46 22.05
N ALA A 152 10.57 15.21 22.50
CA ALA A 152 11.59 14.46 23.23
C ALA A 152 12.14 13.34 22.34
N ASN A 153 13.45 13.37 22.09
CA ASN A 153 14.16 12.44 21.21
C ASN A 153 14.07 10.99 21.69
N GLY A 154 13.09 10.23 21.19
CA GLY A 154 13.27 8.81 20.94
C GLY A 154 13.94 8.65 19.57
N THR A 155 15.01 7.87 19.49
CA THR A 155 15.73 7.69 18.21
C THR A 155 15.14 6.58 17.34
N ASP A 156 14.22 5.77 17.87
CA ASP A 156 13.81 4.51 17.25
C ASP A 156 12.33 4.14 17.43
N ASN A 157 11.47 5.08 17.84
CA ASN A 157 10.05 4.77 17.96
C ASN A 157 9.37 4.74 16.58
N LEU A 158 8.34 3.91 16.44
CA LEU A 158 7.48 3.91 15.25
C LEU A 158 6.32 4.87 15.47
N VAL A 159 6.33 5.97 14.71
CA VAL A 159 5.28 7.00 14.68
C VAL A 159 4.13 6.51 13.84
N GLY A 160 3.03 6.12 14.49
CA GLY A 160 1.87 5.51 13.86
C GLY A 160 0.65 6.41 13.83
N ALA A 161 -0.01 6.54 12.68
CA ALA A 161 -1.33 7.17 12.60
C ALA A 161 -2.24 6.51 11.56
N ALA A 162 -3.54 6.72 11.74
CA ALA A 162 -4.56 6.33 10.77
C ALA A 162 -4.54 7.26 9.55
N THR A 163 -4.85 6.71 8.38
CA THR A 163 -4.90 7.45 7.11
C THR A 163 -6.20 7.18 6.35
N ILE A 164 -6.62 8.17 5.56
CA ILE A 164 -7.56 7.93 4.46
C ILE A 164 -6.74 7.81 3.17
N ASN A 165 -7.05 6.79 2.39
CA ASN A 165 -6.30 6.42 1.21
C ASN A 165 -7.17 6.58 -0.04
N LEU A 166 -6.59 7.12 -1.10
CA LEU A 166 -7.17 7.16 -2.44
C LEU A 166 -6.19 6.52 -3.43
N THR A 167 -6.69 5.59 -4.25
CA THR A 167 -5.87 4.78 -5.15
C THR A 167 -6.37 4.90 -6.59
N GLY A 168 -5.42 4.92 -7.52
CA GLY A 168 -5.64 4.56 -8.92
C GLY A 168 -4.60 3.54 -9.38
N GLY A 169 -4.98 2.62 -10.25
CA GLY A 169 -4.08 1.58 -10.72
C GLY A 169 -4.55 0.87 -11.99
N LEU A 170 -3.73 -0.10 -12.41
CA LEU A 170 -3.93 -0.93 -13.58
C LEU A 170 -3.46 -2.35 -13.28
N LYS A 171 -4.34 -3.34 -13.45
CA LYS A 171 -3.95 -4.74 -13.58
C LYS A 171 -3.82 -5.07 -15.06
N TYR A 172 -2.80 -5.83 -15.43
CA TYR A 172 -2.65 -6.40 -16.77
C TYR A 172 -2.46 -7.90 -16.65
N TRP A 173 -3.36 -8.67 -17.24
CA TRP A 173 -3.37 -10.13 -17.20
C TRP A 173 -2.63 -10.70 -18.42
N PHE A 174 -1.62 -11.52 -18.15
CA PHE A 174 -0.91 -12.28 -19.20
C PHE A 174 -1.60 -13.61 -19.50
N SER A 175 -2.31 -14.14 -18.51
CA SER A 175 -3.19 -15.30 -18.60
C SER A 175 -4.36 -15.13 -17.62
N GLU A 176 -5.24 -16.12 -17.56
CA GLU A 176 -6.35 -16.14 -16.60
C GLU A 176 -5.90 -16.22 -15.13
N THR A 177 -4.65 -16.60 -14.86
CA THR A 177 -4.11 -16.81 -13.49
C THR A 177 -2.99 -15.86 -13.10
N ILE A 178 -2.20 -15.35 -14.06
CA ILE A 178 -1.04 -14.50 -13.76
C ILE A 178 -1.11 -13.16 -14.49
N GLY A 179 -0.72 -12.12 -13.78
CA GLY A 179 -0.64 -10.77 -14.32
C GLY A 179 0.38 -9.91 -13.58
N VAL A 180 0.35 -8.62 -13.89
CA VAL A 180 1.05 -7.57 -13.17
C VAL A 180 0.05 -6.51 -12.73
N SER A 181 0.31 -5.88 -11.60
CA SER A 181 -0.47 -4.80 -11.03
C SER A 181 0.45 -3.61 -10.79
N TRP A 182 0.03 -2.44 -11.25
CA TRP A 182 0.63 -1.16 -10.89
C TRP A 182 -0.41 -0.31 -10.18
N GLU A 183 -0.05 0.31 -9.06
CA GLU A 183 -0.96 1.11 -8.26
C GLU A 183 -0.24 2.34 -7.71
N THR A 184 -0.94 3.45 -7.61
CA THR A 184 -0.51 4.66 -6.91
C THR A 184 -1.59 5.05 -5.90
N THR A 185 -1.19 5.15 -4.62
CA THR A 185 -2.04 5.50 -3.49
C THR A 185 -1.58 6.83 -2.89
N TYR A 186 -2.47 7.80 -2.79
CA TYR A 186 -2.29 8.93 -1.87
C TYR A 186 -2.75 8.54 -0.48
N LYS A 187 -1.91 8.74 0.53
CA LYS A 187 -2.27 8.54 1.94
C LYS A 187 -2.31 9.87 2.67
N HIS A 188 -3.49 10.19 3.19
CA HIS A 188 -3.72 11.37 3.98
C HIS A 188 -3.73 11.03 5.47
N SER A 189 -2.68 11.44 6.17
CA SER A 189 -2.68 11.53 7.64
C SER A 189 -3.39 12.82 8.08
N PHE A 190 -4.17 12.71 9.15
CA PHE A 190 -4.79 13.85 9.84
C PHE A 190 -3.94 14.36 11.00
N GLU A 191 -2.89 13.63 11.34
CA GLU A 191 -2.00 13.91 12.44
C GLU A 191 -0.75 14.63 11.93
N ASP A 192 -0.36 15.71 12.59
CA ASP A 192 0.80 16.53 12.17
C ASP A 192 2.14 15.78 12.31
N TYR A 193 2.17 14.73 13.15
CA TYR A 193 3.38 13.93 13.40
C TYR A 193 3.58 12.78 12.40
N LEU A 194 2.61 12.45 11.55
CA LEU A 194 2.77 11.47 10.49
C LEU A 194 2.61 12.15 9.12
N THR A 195 3.67 12.12 8.32
CA THR A 195 3.64 12.73 6.99
C THR A 195 2.61 12.07 6.07
N LYS A 196 1.88 12.92 5.33
CA LYS A 196 1.17 12.49 4.11
C LYS A 196 2.20 12.03 3.10
N HIS A 197 1.81 11.13 2.21
CA HIS A 197 2.74 10.58 1.22
C HIS A 197 2.01 9.88 0.08
N TRP A 198 2.73 9.68 -1.01
CA TRP A 198 2.36 8.80 -2.09
C TRP A 198 3.04 7.45 -1.91
N GLN A 199 2.30 6.38 -2.17
CA GLN A 199 2.80 5.02 -2.20
C GLN A 199 2.53 4.42 -3.57
N HIS A 200 3.58 4.03 -4.28
CA HIS A 200 3.48 3.32 -5.55
C HIS A 200 3.81 1.84 -5.34
N SER A 201 3.08 0.96 -6.00
CA SER A 201 3.39 -0.47 -6.03
C SER A 201 3.43 -1.01 -7.44
N LEU A 202 4.34 -1.96 -7.66
CA LEU A 202 4.42 -2.76 -8.87
C LEU A 202 4.61 -4.22 -8.44
N GLY A 203 3.62 -5.06 -8.70
CA GLY A 203 3.60 -6.44 -8.19
C GLY A 203 3.10 -7.45 -9.21
N ILE A 204 3.54 -8.69 -9.03
CA ILE A 204 2.96 -9.84 -9.73
C ILE A 204 1.68 -10.21 -9.02
N ILE A 205 0.61 -10.39 -9.79
CA ILE A 205 -0.68 -10.85 -9.29
C ILE A 205 -0.95 -12.28 -9.71
N PHE A 206 -1.52 -13.05 -8.79
CA PHE A 206 -1.95 -14.42 -8.98
C PHE A 206 -3.42 -14.54 -8.61
N ARG A 207 -4.26 -14.92 -9.57
CA ARG A 207 -5.66 -15.27 -9.36
C ARG A 207 -5.74 -16.78 -9.14
N ILE A 208 -6.38 -17.19 -8.04
CA ILE A 208 -6.70 -18.61 -7.85
C ILE A 208 -7.72 -19.00 -8.93
N GLN A 209 -7.62 -20.20 -9.48
CA GLN A 209 -8.71 -20.82 -10.22
C GLN A 209 -9.18 -22.02 -9.40
N ASP A 210 -10.48 -22.13 -9.18
CA ASP A 210 -11.03 -23.34 -8.58
C ASP A 210 -10.90 -24.46 -9.62
N CYS A 211 -10.01 -25.42 -9.36
CA CYS A 211 -9.95 -26.64 -10.15
C CYS A 211 -11.26 -27.40 -9.92
N SER A 212 -12.17 -27.34 -10.90
CA SER A 212 -13.33 -28.21 -10.96
C SER A 212 -12.86 -29.65 -11.20
N CYS A 213 -12.47 -30.35 -10.14
CA CYS A 213 -12.29 -31.80 -10.17
C CYS A 213 -13.67 -32.45 -10.27
N THR A 214 -14.22 -32.55 -11.49
CA THR A 214 -15.34 -33.46 -11.75
C THR A 214 -14.83 -34.89 -11.60
N LEU A 215 -15.25 -35.55 -10.52
CA LEU A 215 -15.15 -37.00 -10.30
C LEU A 215 -16.20 -37.75 -11.11
#